data_AF-A0AAD0JNE1-F1
#
_entry.id   AF-A0AAD0JNE1-F1
#
_cell.length_a   1.000
_cell.length_b   1.000
_cell.length_c   1.000
_cell.angle_alpha   90.00
_cell.angle_beta   90.00
_cell.angle_gamma   90.00
#
_symmetry.space_group_name_H-M   'P 1'
#
loop_
_entity.id
_entity.type
_entity.pdbx_description
1 polymer ?
#
loop_
_entity_poly.entity_id
_entity_poly.type
_entity_poly.pdbx_seq_one_letter_code
_entity_poly.pdbx_strand_id
1 'polypeptide(L)'
;MRKTLICTGLLLAMCAGSAIAKEVPRIDASSDEAASSSFAAMFDALPAAGQAELAVAMLKLNMRGVNSAYDLAGRPDPSIVPIKDDVSGMTAAEIIALAQDANDVKIVDVTAD
;
A
#
# COMPACT_ATOMS: atom_id res chain seq x y z
N MET A 1 51.97 14.15 -46.86
CA MET A 1 51.28 15.05 -45.92
C MET A 1 49.82 14.61 -45.78
N ARG A 2 49.28 14.67 -44.55
CA ARG A 2 47.88 14.46 -44.08
C ARG A 2 47.37 13.01 -44.08
N LYS A 3 47.34 12.28 -42.96
CA LYS A 3 46.65 12.37 -41.64
C LYS A 3 45.17 11.93 -41.65
N THR A 4 44.92 10.82 -40.92
CA THR A 4 43.74 10.47 -40.09
C THR A 4 42.40 10.17 -40.81
N LEU A 5 41.51 9.27 -40.36
CA LEU A 5 41.22 8.70 -39.02
C LEU A 5 40.68 7.27 -39.14
N ILE A 6 41.12 6.40 -38.22
CA ILE A 6 40.52 5.09 -37.91
C ILE A 6 39.37 5.36 -36.94
N CYS A 7 38.12 5.10 -37.35
CA CYS A 7 36.97 5.13 -36.44
C CYS A 7 36.80 3.76 -35.78
N THR A 8 37.40 3.65 -34.60
CA THR A 8 37.20 2.59 -33.61
C THR A 8 35.72 2.48 -33.24
N GLY A 9 35.02 1.49 -33.79
CA GLY A 9 33.66 1.14 -33.39
C GLY A 9 33.67 0.34 -32.09
N LEU A 10 33.71 1.02 -30.95
CA LEU A 10 33.53 0.42 -29.64
C LEU A 10 32.02 0.21 -29.41
N LEU A 11 31.50 -0.97 -29.79
CA LEU A 11 30.19 -1.43 -29.35
C LEU A 11 30.25 -1.73 -27.85
N LEU A 12 29.86 -0.74 -27.04
CA LEU A 12 29.49 -0.95 -25.65
C LEU A 12 28.20 -1.78 -25.62
N ALA A 13 28.36 -3.09 -25.41
CA ALA A 13 27.29 -3.98 -24.98
C ALA A 13 26.80 -3.51 -23.60
N MET A 14 25.84 -2.59 -23.62
CA MET A 14 25.13 -2.13 -22.44
C MET A 14 24.21 -3.27 -22.01
N CYS A 15 24.71 -4.14 -21.13
CA CYS A 15 23.89 -5.08 -20.40
C CYS A 15 22.88 -4.28 -19.57
N ALA A 16 21.72 -4.02 -20.16
CA ALA A 16 20.54 -3.56 -19.45
C ALA A 16 20.16 -4.67 -18.46
N GLY A 17 20.70 -4.58 -17.25
CA GLY A 17 20.23 -5.39 -16.14
C GLY A 17 18.75 -5.11 -15.96
N SER A 18 17.91 -6.02 -16.40
CA SER A 18 16.48 -6.01 -16.10
C SER A 18 16.35 -6.21 -14.60
N ALA A 19 16.36 -5.11 -13.84
CA ALA A 19 15.82 -5.10 -12.50
C ALA A 19 14.34 -5.47 -12.66
N ILE A 20 14.03 -6.74 -12.38
CA ILE A 20 12.64 -7.19 -12.23
C ILE A 20 12.11 -6.38 -11.05
N ALA A 21 11.36 -5.31 -11.36
CA ALA A 21 10.70 -4.52 -10.34
C ALA A 21 9.79 -5.46 -9.57
N LYS A 22 10.08 -5.67 -8.27
CA LYS A 22 9.22 -6.47 -7.40
C LYS A 22 7.82 -5.85 -7.47
N GLU A 23 6.87 -6.63 -7.95
CA GLU A 23 5.50 -6.18 -8.11
C GLU A 23 4.97 -5.71 -6.75
N VAL A 24 4.40 -4.50 -6.72
CA VAL A 24 3.88 -3.91 -5.49
C VAL A 24 2.62 -4.67 -5.10
N PRO A 25 2.50 -5.21 -3.87
CA PRO A 25 1.30 -5.92 -3.43
C PRO A 25 0.04 -5.05 -3.58
N ARG A 26 -1.04 -5.68 -4.02
CA ARG A 26 -2.36 -5.06 -4.24
C ARG A 26 -3.45 -5.91 -3.59
N ILE A 27 -4.55 -5.28 -3.18
CA ILE A 27 -5.71 -6.00 -2.65
C ILE A 27 -6.42 -6.77 -3.76
N ASP A 28 -6.72 -8.02 -3.48
CA ASP A 28 -7.59 -8.88 -4.28
C ASP A 28 -8.97 -9.00 -3.61
N ALA A 29 -9.96 -8.29 -4.13
CA ALA A 29 -11.32 -8.29 -3.58
C ALA A 29 -12.22 -9.44 -4.11
N SER A 30 -11.67 -10.39 -4.88
CA SER A 30 -12.46 -11.45 -5.52
C SER A 30 -13.20 -12.38 -4.54
N SER A 31 -12.75 -12.47 -3.29
CA SER A 31 -13.39 -13.19 -2.18
C SER A 31 -12.95 -12.59 -0.83
N ASP A 32 -13.62 -12.97 0.26
CA ASP A 32 -13.23 -12.52 1.61
C ASP A 32 -11.85 -13.09 1.99
N GLU A 33 -11.59 -14.34 1.61
CA GLU A 33 -10.32 -15.01 1.82
C GLU A 33 -9.20 -14.37 1.01
N ALA A 34 -9.46 -14.04 -0.27
CA ALA A 34 -8.48 -13.35 -1.12
C ALA A 34 -8.16 -11.96 -0.59
N ALA A 35 -9.16 -11.21 -0.12
CA ALA A 35 -8.96 -9.88 0.45
C ALA A 35 -8.10 -9.96 1.72
N SER A 36 -8.41 -10.90 2.61
CA SER A 36 -7.64 -11.12 3.84
C SER A 36 -6.21 -11.55 3.56
N SER A 37 -6.00 -12.49 2.62
CA SER A 37 -4.68 -13.01 2.28
C SER A 37 -3.81 -11.96 1.57
N SER A 38 -4.37 -11.21 0.62
CA SER A 38 -3.65 -10.15 -0.09
C SER A 38 -3.32 -8.97 0.83
N PHE A 39 -4.21 -8.60 1.76
CA PHE A 39 -3.91 -7.60 2.79
C PHE A 39 -2.80 -8.06 3.73
N ALA A 40 -2.84 -9.30 4.22
CA ALA A 40 -1.78 -9.83 5.08
C ALA A 40 -0.41 -9.80 4.37
N ALA A 41 -0.36 -10.25 3.11
CA ALA A 41 0.86 -10.20 2.31
C ALA A 41 1.36 -8.77 2.08
N MET A 42 0.45 -7.81 1.88
CA MET A 42 0.79 -6.39 1.78
C MET A 42 1.38 -5.86 3.09
N PHE A 43 0.77 -6.18 4.22
CA PHE A 43 1.20 -5.75 5.55
C PHE A 43 2.60 -6.31 5.89
N ASP A 44 2.82 -7.60 5.66
CA ASP A 44 4.10 -8.28 5.92
C ASP A 44 5.24 -7.78 5.02
N ALA A 45 4.92 -7.22 3.85
CA ALA A 45 5.90 -6.66 2.93
C ALA A 45 6.40 -5.26 3.33
N LEU A 46 5.74 -4.58 4.28
CA LEU A 46 6.07 -3.24 4.72
C LEU A 46 7.06 -3.24 5.90
N PRO A 47 7.91 -2.21 6.02
CA PRO A 47 8.64 -1.96 7.27
C PRO A 47 7.66 -1.58 8.40
N ALA A 48 8.10 -1.70 9.65
CA ALA A 48 7.26 -1.46 10.84
C ALA A 48 6.52 -0.10 10.83
N ALA A 49 7.17 0.97 10.36
CA ALA A 49 6.52 2.27 10.22
C ALA A 49 5.35 2.24 9.22
N GLY A 50 5.54 1.62 8.04
CA GLY A 50 4.49 1.46 7.04
C GLY A 50 3.36 0.54 7.49
N GLN A 51 3.67 -0.48 8.29
CA GLN A 51 2.67 -1.33 8.94
C GLN A 51 1.77 -0.52 9.88
N ALA A 52 2.35 0.35 10.72
CA ALA A 52 1.59 1.21 11.61
C ALA A 52 0.68 2.18 10.83
N GLU A 53 1.21 2.82 9.77
CA GLU A 53 0.43 3.71 8.90
C GLU A 53 -0.75 2.97 8.23
N LEU A 54 -0.50 1.77 7.70
CA LEU A 54 -1.53 0.95 7.07
C LEU A 54 -2.58 0.46 8.08
N ALA A 55 -2.18 0.10 9.30
CA ALA A 55 -3.11 -0.27 10.37
C ALA A 55 -4.03 0.90 10.76
N VAL A 56 -3.46 2.10 10.89
CA VAL A 56 -4.23 3.32 11.15
C VAL A 56 -5.19 3.64 10.00
N ALA A 57 -4.72 3.51 8.75
CA ALA A 57 -5.57 3.69 7.58
C ALA A 57 -6.76 2.71 7.62
N MET A 58 -6.51 1.42 7.87
CA MET A 58 -7.54 0.39 7.98
C MET A 58 -8.59 0.72 9.04
N LEU A 59 -8.15 1.19 10.22
CA LEU A 59 -9.04 1.64 11.27
C LEU A 59 -9.92 2.81 10.81
N LYS A 60 -9.33 3.86 10.24
CA LYS A 60 -10.07 5.04 9.75
C LYS A 60 -11.13 4.67 8.71
N LEU A 61 -10.78 3.79 7.76
CA LEU A 61 -11.69 3.33 6.72
C LEU A 61 -12.88 2.56 7.32
N ASN A 62 -12.63 1.65 8.26
CA ASN A 62 -13.69 0.89 8.95
C ASN A 62 -14.56 1.77 9.86
N MET A 63 -14.04 2.90 10.33
CA MET A 63 -14.76 3.88 11.15
C MET A 63 -15.59 4.88 10.34
N ARG A 64 -15.55 4.86 9.01
CA ARG A 64 -16.39 5.74 8.17
C ARG A 64 -17.86 5.58 8.51
N GLY A 65 -18.55 6.70 8.68
CA GLY A 65 -19.98 6.75 9.00
C GLY A 65 -20.34 6.41 10.46
N VAL A 66 -19.35 6.14 11.32
CA VAL A 66 -19.55 6.06 12.78
C VAL A 66 -19.66 7.48 13.32
N ASN A 67 -20.80 7.83 13.90
CA ASN A 67 -21.07 9.18 14.43
C ASN A 67 -21.13 9.21 15.96
N SER A 68 -21.26 8.06 16.60
CA SER A 68 -21.34 7.93 18.06
C SER A 68 -20.75 6.61 18.56
N ALA A 69 -20.46 6.52 19.85
CA ALA A 69 -20.02 5.28 20.49
C ALA A 69 -21.08 4.17 20.43
N TYR A 70 -22.36 4.53 20.32
CA TYR A 70 -23.44 3.54 20.14
C TYR A 70 -23.36 2.85 18.77
N ASP A 71 -22.86 3.53 17.75
CA ASP A 71 -22.68 2.95 16.41
C ASP A 71 -21.54 1.93 16.37
N LEU A 72 -20.63 1.99 17.35
CA LEU A 72 -19.55 1.01 17.54
C LEU A 72 -20.02 -0.25 18.27
N ALA A 73 -21.07 -0.14 19.10
CA ALA A 73 -21.56 -1.26 19.88
C ALA A 73 -22.11 -2.36 18.97
N GLY A 74 -21.48 -3.54 19.00
CA GLY A 74 -21.86 -4.69 18.17
C GLY A 74 -21.28 -4.68 16.76
N ARG A 75 -20.39 -3.72 16.42
CA ARG A 75 -19.59 -3.81 15.21
C ARG A 75 -18.47 -4.85 15.36
N PRO A 76 -18.12 -5.57 14.28
CA PRO A 76 -16.95 -6.44 14.28
C PRO A 76 -15.66 -5.62 14.41
N ASP A 77 -14.58 -6.29 14.82
CA ASP A 77 -13.25 -5.68 14.79
C ASP A 77 -12.89 -5.22 13.37
N PRO A 78 -12.20 -4.07 13.22
CA PRO A 78 -11.76 -3.57 11.93
C PRO A 78 -11.00 -4.63 11.13
N SER A 79 -11.40 -4.82 9.87
CA SER A 79 -10.75 -5.75 8.96
C SER A 79 -10.88 -5.26 7.52
N ILE A 80 -10.19 -5.93 6.60
CA ILE A 80 -10.24 -5.58 5.17
C ILE A 80 -11.56 -6.01 4.53
N VAL A 81 -12.17 -7.11 5.00
CA VAL A 81 -13.33 -7.75 4.35
C VAL A 81 -14.52 -6.78 4.18
N PRO A 82 -14.97 -6.02 5.20
CA PRO A 82 -16.09 -5.09 5.07
C PRO A 82 -15.84 -3.95 4.08
N ILE A 83 -14.59 -3.64 3.74
CA ILE A 83 -14.21 -2.53 2.87
C ILE A 83 -13.50 -2.98 1.59
N LYS A 84 -13.42 -4.29 1.31
CA LYS A 84 -12.58 -4.84 0.24
C LYS A 84 -12.90 -4.27 -1.14
N ASP A 85 -14.17 -3.99 -1.40
CA ASP A 85 -14.63 -3.46 -2.69
C ASP A 85 -14.19 -2.01 -2.87
N ASP A 86 -14.11 -1.22 -1.79
CA ASP A 86 -13.64 0.17 -1.82
C ASP A 86 -12.14 0.28 -2.10
N VAL A 87 -11.37 -0.76 -1.78
CA VAL A 87 -9.90 -0.77 -1.88
C VAL A 87 -9.37 -1.81 -2.86
N SER A 88 -10.24 -2.39 -3.68
CA SER A 88 -9.87 -3.42 -4.66
C SER A 88 -8.78 -2.92 -5.62
N GLY A 89 -7.70 -3.68 -5.76
CA GLY A 89 -6.56 -3.35 -6.62
C GLY A 89 -5.64 -2.26 -6.07
N MET A 90 -5.97 -1.64 -4.94
CA MET A 90 -5.14 -0.61 -4.32
C MET A 90 -3.89 -1.22 -3.67
N THR A 91 -2.81 -0.46 -3.72
CA THR A 91 -1.57 -0.65 -2.95
C THR A 91 -1.70 -0.05 -1.55
N ALA A 92 -0.76 -0.36 -0.65
CA ALA A 92 -0.73 0.23 0.68
C ALA A 92 -0.72 1.77 0.67
N ALA A 93 0.06 2.37 -0.23
CA ALA A 93 0.16 3.84 -0.34
C ALA A 93 -1.17 4.47 -0.77
N GLU A 94 -1.89 3.83 -1.69
CA GLU A 94 -3.22 4.28 -2.14
C GLU A 94 -4.27 4.13 -1.03
N ILE A 95 -4.22 3.05 -0.25
CA ILE A 95 -5.09 2.85 0.92
C ILE A 95 -4.83 3.92 1.99
N ILE A 96 -3.55 4.20 2.28
CA ILE A 96 -3.17 5.23 3.25
C ILE A 96 -3.65 6.61 2.79
N ALA A 97 -3.46 6.95 1.51
CA ALA A 97 -3.95 8.20 0.95
C ALA A 97 -5.48 8.30 1.02
N LEU A 98 -6.20 7.23 0.66
CA LEU A 98 -7.66 7.16 0.76
C LEU A 98 -8.17 7.36 2.19
N ALA A 99 -7.41 6.93 3.19
CA ALA A 99 -7.75 7.10 4.60
C ALA A 99 -7.46 8.51 5.14
N GLN A 100 -6.61 9.31 4.47
CA GLN A 100 -6.39 10.71 4.84
C GLN A 100 -7.59 11.58 4.50
N ASP A 101 -8.35 11.22 3.47
CA ASP A 101 -9.58 11.93 3.05
C ASP A 101 -10.82 11.52 3.87
N ALA A 102 -10.74 10.46 4.68
CA ALA A 102 -11.80 10.05 5.58
C ALA A 102 -11.84 10.98 6.80
N ASN A 103 -12.85 11.87 6.85
CA ASN A 103 -13.09 12.90 7.88
C ASN A 103 -12.50 12.60 9.28
N ASP A 104 -11.75 13.58 9.79
CA ASP A 104 -11.01 13.70 11.06
C ASP A 104 -11.47 12.80 12.23
N VAL A 105 -11.14 11.51 12.19
CA VAL A 105 -10.83 10.80 13.43
C VAL A 105 -9.47 11.32 13.88
N LYS A 106 -9.46 12.28 14.81
CA LYS A 106 -8.23 12.78 15.45
C LYS A 106 -7.61 11.67 16.28
N ILE A 107 -6.72 10.89 15.67
CA ILE A 107 -5.82 10.01 16.41
C ILE A 107 -4.71 10.90 16.95
N VAL A 108 -4.71 11.13 18.26
CA VAL A 108 -3.60 11.78 18.95
C VAL A 108 -2.33 10.95 18.71
N ASP A 109 -1.25 11.64 18.33
CA ASP A 109 0.03 11.04 17.93
C ASP A 109 0.44 9.91 18.87
N VAL A 110 0.71 8.73 18.30
CA VAL A 110 1.33 7.62 19.01
C VAL A 110 2.81 7.95 19.14
N THR A 111 3.17 8.68 20.19
CA THR A 111 4.56 8.74 20.63
C THR A 111 4.91 7.39 21.26
N ALA A 112 5.72 6.60 20.56
CA ALA A 112 6.37 5.43 21.14
C ALA A 112 7.41 5.93 22.15
N ASP A 113 7.19 5.63 23.43
CA ASP A 113 8.20 5.77 24.50
C ASP A 113 9.25 4.65 24.41
#